data_AF-A0A843EB58-F1
#
_entry.id   AF-A0A843EB58-F1
#
_cell.length_a   1.000
_cell.length_b   1.000
_cell.length_c   1.000
_cell.angle_alpha   90.00
_cell.angle_beta   90.00
_cell.angle_gamma   90.00
#
_symmetry.space_group_name_H-M   'P 1'
#
loop_
_entity.id
_entity.type
_entity.pdbx_description
1 polymer ?
#
loop_
_entity_poly.entity_id
_entity_poly.type
_entity_poly.pdbx_seq_one_letter_code
_entity_poly.pdbx_strand_id
1 'polypeptide(L)'
;MGDEIIGNRWDSSTGFLRAMIGAIMGLSGIWKFSYLMYENGGGTFLIPYILAIVIMAIPILVLEFGVGFKFKSSLPKVFYNIRSEFEI
;
A
#
# COMPACT_ATOMS: atom_id res chain seq x y z
N MET A 1 26.07 5.95 29.47
CA MET A 1 24.72 6.48 29.19
C MET A 1 24.69 6.90 27.72
N GLY A 2 24.70 5.93 26.80
CA GLY A 2 25.04 6.21 25.40
C GLY A 2 24.66 5.12 24.40
N ASP A 3 23.63 4.34 24.71
CA ASP A 3 23.29 3.10 24.03
C ASP A 3 21.82 3.01 23.58
N GLU A 4 21.06 4.11 23.65
CA GLU A 4 19.66 4.16 23.20
C GLU A 4 19.44 4.67 21.76
N ILE A 5 20.52 4.95 21.00
CA ILE A 5 20.44 5.54 19.64
C ILE A 5 20.65 4.49 18.51
N ILE A 6 20.63 3.20 18.82
CA ILE A 6 20.53 2.15 17.79
C ILE A 6 19.06 1.92 17.46
N GLY A 7 18.40 2.96 16.96
CA GLY A 7 17.03 2.86 16.47
C GLY A 7 16.98 1.82 15.37
N ASN A 8 16.06 0.86 15.51
CA ASN A 8 15.75 -0.24 14.58
C ASN A 8 15.86 0.16 13.10
N ARG A 9 17.05 0.09 12.54
CA ARG A 9 17.28 0.19 11.10
C ARG A 9 17.21 -1.22 10.56
N TRP A 10 16.36 -1.42 9.55
CA TRP A 10 16.27 -2.71 8.87
C TRP A 10 17.64 -3.04 8.26
N ASP A 11 18.27 -4.07 8.80
CA ASP A 11 19.64 -4.50 8.46
C ASP A 11 19.77 -4.95 6.99
N SER A 12 18.64 -5.25 6.34
CA SER A 12 18.60 -5.63 4.94
C SER A 12 17.39 -5.08 4.18
N SER A 13 17.66 -4.46 3.03
CA SER A 13 16.65 -4.05 2.05
C SER A 13 15.79 -5.23 1.58
N THR A 14 16.32 -6.45 1.57
CA THR A 14 15.54 -7.65 1.20
C THR A 14 14.63 -8.12 2.32
N GLY A 15 15.00 -7.88 3.58
CA GLY A 15 14.13 -8.13 4.74
C GLY A 15 12.93 -7.19 4.76
N PHE A 16 13.17 -5.90 4.46
CA PHE A 16 12.12 -4.90 4.33
C PHE A 16 11.16 -5.21 3.18
N LEU A 17 11.67 -5.56 1.99
CA LEU A 17 10.86 -5.93 0.84
C LEU A 17 9.97 -7.15 1.15
N ARG A 18 10.51 -8.17 1.80
CA ARG A 18 9.75 -9.38 2.19
C ARG A 18 8.67 -9.07 3.23
N ALA A 19 8.96 -8.22 4.21
CA ALA A 19 7.98 -7.77 5.19
C ALA A 19 6.84 -6.98 4.53
N MET A 20 7.16 -6.10 3.58
CA MET A 20 6.16 -5.36 2.81
C MET A 20 5.29 -6.27 1.94
N ILE A 21 5.89 -7.23 1.23
CA ILE A 21 5.14 -8.22 0.43
C ILE A 21 4.20 -9.02 1.33
N GLY A 22 4.65 -9.45 2.51
CA GLY A 22 3.82 -10.15 3.49
C GLY A 22 2.66 -9.30 4.02
N ALA A 23 2.88 -8.00 4.21
CA ALA A 23 1.83 -7.06 4.64
C ALA A 23 0.77 -6.84 3.55
N ILE A 24 1.17 -6.78 2.27
CA ILE A 24 0.27 -6.54 1.13
C ILE A 24 -0.52 -7.81 0.76
N MET A 25 0.10 -8.98 0.87
CA MET A 25 -0.50 -10.28 0.55
C MET A 25 -1.44 -10.82 1.65
N GLY A 26 -1.83 -10.00 2.62
CA GLY A 26 -2.77 -10.38 3.68
C GLY A 26 -4.12 -10.90 3.15
N LEU A 27 -5.03 -11.24 4.07
CA LEU A 27 -6.35 -11.87 3.84
C LEU A 27 -7.26 -11.20 2.77
N SER A 28 -6.87 -10.03 2.26
CA SER A 28 -7.62 -9.13 1.37
C SER A 28 -7.96 -9.74 0.02
N GLY A 29 -7.07 -10.53 -0.58
CA GLY A 29 -7.23 -10.98 -1.97
C GLY A 29 -8.08 -12.23 -2.12
N ILE A 30 -7.75 -13.27 -1.36
CA ILE A 30 -8.16 -14.65 -1.70
C ILE A 30 -9.67 -14.86 -1.53
N TRP A 31 -10.26 -14.36 -0.44
CA TRP A 31 -11.68 -14.58 -0.13
C TRP A 31 -12.61 -13.73 -0.99
N LYS A 32 -12.29 -12.44 -1.14
CA LYS A 32 -13.13 -11.53 -1.92
C LYS A 32 -13.08 -11.83 -3.41
N PHE A 33 -11.91 -12.22 -3.93
CA PHE A 33 -11.75 -12.70 -5.29
C PHE A 33 -12.57 -13.96 -5.57
N SER A 34 -12.47 -14.97 -4.69
CA SER A 34 -13.17 -16.25 -4.87
C SER A 34 -14.69 -16.08 -4.91
N TYR A 35 -15.23 -15.21 -4.05
CA TYR A 35 -16.65 -14.90 -4.03
C TYR A 35 -17.11 -14.15 -5.30
N LEU A 36 -16.38 -13.11 -5.71
CA LEU A 36 -16.71 -12.32 -6.90
C LEU A 36 -16.64 -13.16 -8.19
N MET A 37 -15.68 -14.07 -8.29
CA MET A 37 -15.58 -15.02 -9.40
C MET A 37 -16.80 -15.94 -9.46
N TYR A 38 -17.25 -16.44 -8.31
CA TYR A 38 -18.37 -17.38 -8.25
C TYR A 38 -19.68 -16.75 -8.75
N GLU A 39 -19.96 -15.50 -8.37
CA GLU A 39 -21.20 -14.83 -8.77
C GLU A 39 -21.20 -14.30 -10.22
N ASN A 40 -20.05 -13.91 -10.76
CA ASN A 40 -19.97 -13.21 -12.06
C ASN A 40 -19.58 -14.10 -13.24
N GLY A 41 -19.90 -15.40 -13.18
CA GLY A 41 -19.67 -16.34 -14.29
C GLY A 41 -18.30 -17.02 -14.29
N GLY A 42 -17.67 -17.18 -13.12
CA GLY A 42 -16.46 -17.96 -12.94
C GLY A 42 -15.20 -17.31 -13.54
N GLY A 43 -14.42 -18.10 -14.28
CA GLY A 43 -13.12 -17.70 -14.82
C GLY A 43 -13.14 -16.59 -15.87
N THR A 44 -14.28 -16.30 -16.51
CA THR A 44 -14.38 -15.21 -17.50
C THR A 44 -14.27 -13.83 -16.84
N PHE A 45 -14.68 -13.71 -15.58
CA PHE A 45 -14.60 -12.47 -14.81
C PHE A 45 -13.16 -12.07 -14.43
N LEU A 46 -12.18 -12.97 -14.62
CA LEU A 46 -10.78 -12.75 -14.24
C LEU A 46 -10.12 -11.64 -15.07
N ILE A 47 -10.47 -11.56 -16.35
CA ILE A 47 -9.90 -10.60 -17.30
C ILE A 47 -10.28 -9.15 -16.93
N PRO A 48 -11.58 -8.79 -16.82
CA PRO A 48 -11.96 -7.44 -16.41
C PRO A 48 -11.54 -7.12 -14.97
N TYR A 49 -11.49 -8.12 -14.08
CA TYR A 49 -11.08 -7.93 -12.68
C TYR A 49 -9.60 -7.52 -12.56
N ILE A 50 -8.68 -8.23 -13.23
CA ILE A 50 -7.27 -7.87 -13.25
C ILE A 50 -7.10 -6.49 -13.90
N LEU A 51 -7.80 -6.24 -15.00
CA LEU A 51 -7.71 -4.95 -15.69
C LEU A 51 -8.17 -3.79 -14.78
N ALA A 52 -9.28 -3.96 -14.06
CA ALA A 52 -9.78 -2.97 -13.11
C ALA A 52 -8.79 -2.74 -11.96
N ILE A 53 -8.17 -3.80 -11.43
CA ILE A 53 -7.13 -3.67 -10.40
C ILE A 53 -5.93 -2.93 -10.95
N VAL A 54 -5.44 -3.24 -12.15
CA VAL A 54 -4.26 -2.56 -12.72
C VAL A 54 -4.57 -1.07 -12.93
N ILE A 55 -5.73 -0.75 -13.52
CA ILE A 55 -6.16 0.62 -13.77
C ILE A 55 -6.35 1.40 -12.46
N MET A 56 -6.81 0.77 -11.39
CA MET A 56 -7.01 1.42 -10.09
C MET A 56 -5.74 1.47 -9.24
N ALA A 57 -4.93 0.41 -9.25
CA ALA A 57 -3.73 0.28 -8.43
C ALA A 57 -2.61 1.20 -8.90
N ILE A 58 -2.39 1.33 -10.22
CA ILE A 58 -1.36 2.23 -10.76
C ILE A 58 -1.53 3.67 -10.27
N PRO A 59 -2.69 4.35 -10.43
CA PRO A 59 -2.84 5.73 -9.98
C PRO A 59 -2.75 5.86 -8.46
N ILE A 60 -3.26 4.88 -7.69
CA ILE A 60 -3.14 4.89 -6.23
C ILE A 60 -1.66 4.78 -5.82
N LEU A 61 -0.90 3.87 -6.43
CA LEU A 61 0.53 3.72 -6.16
C LEU A 61 1.28 5.00 -6.50
N VAL A 62 1.01 5.62 -7.65
CA VAL A 62 1.64 6.90 -8.05
C VAL A 62 1.34 7.99 -7.02
N LEU A 63 0.09 8.08 -6.53
CA LEU A 63 -0.29 9.02 -5.49
C LEU A 63 0.46 8.73 -4.18
N GLU A 64 0.50 7.48 -3.74
CA GLU A 64 1.13 7.10 -2.48
C GLU A 64 2.65 7.29 -2.51
N PHE A 65 3.31 6.96 -3.62
CA PHE A 65 4.73 7.24 -3.83
C PHE A 65 5.02 8.74 -3.95
N GLY A 66 4.15 9.51 -4.64
CA GLY A 66 4.30 10.97 -4.75
C GLY A 66 4.22 11.65 -3.38
N VAL A 67 3.26 11.25 -2.56
CA VAL A 67 3.10 11.73 -1.18
C VAL A 67 4.27 11.26 -0.30
N GLY A 68 4.68 10.00 -0.41
CA GLY A 68 5.82 9.44 0.31
C GLY A 68 7.14 10.16 -0.02
N PHE A 69 7.35 10.53 -1.29
CA PHE A 69 8.53 11.25 -1.74
C PHE A 69 8.56 12.69 -1.21
N LYS A 70 7.42 13.40 -1.26
CA LYS A 70 7.33 14.81 -0.82
C LYS A 70 7.46 14.97 0.69
N PHE A 71 6.83 14.10 1.47
CA PHE A 71 6.73 14.30 2.92
C PHE A 71 7.70 13.44 3.74
N LYS A 72 8.22 12.32 3.21
CA LYS A 72 9.10 11.35 3.91
C LYS A 72 8.66 11.07 5.36
N SER A 73 7.34 11.12 5.62
CA SER A 73 6.76 11.08 6.95
C SER A 73 5.60 10.11 6.99
N SER A 74 5.24 9.69 8.20
CA SER A 74 4.12 8.78 8.45
C SER A 74 2.79 9.41 8.01
N LEU A 75 1.90 8.59 7.44
CA LEU A 75 0.60 9.00 6.90
C LEU A 75 -0.16 10.03 7.76
N PRO A 76 -0.31 9.87 9.09
CA PRO A 76 -1.05 10.85 9.92
C PRO A 76 -0.40 12.23 9.93
N LYS A 77 0.93 12.29 9.91
CA LYS A 77 1.70 13.53 9.93
C LYS A 77 1.63 14.26 8.59
N VAL A 78 1.50 13.51 7.49
CA VAL A 78 1.27 14.06 6.16
C VAL A 78 -0.13 14.69 6.05
N PHE A 79 -1.17 14.00 6.52
CA PHE A 79 -2.53 14.55 6.52
C PHE A 79 -2.64 15.82 7.38
N TYR A 80 -1.96 15.88 8.52
CA TYR A 80 -1.92 17.08 9.35
C TYR A 80 -1.27 18.28 8.62
N ASN A 81 -0.15 18.04 7.93
CA ASN A 81 0.60 19.09 7.23
C ASN A 81 -0.11 19.57 5.95
N ILE A 82 -0.83 18.68 5.26
CA ILE A 82 -1.71 19.06 4.14
C ILE A 82 -2.90 19.86 4.65
N ARG A 83 -3.53 19.48 5.77
CA ARG A 83 -4.68 20.19 6.34
C ARG A 83 -4.36 21.65 6.69
N SER A 84 -3.16 21.94 7.21
CA SER A 84 -2.76 23.32 7.49
C SER A 84 -2.52 24.18 6.25
N GLU A 85 -2.32 23.58 5.07
CA GLU A 85 -2.16 24.30 3.80
C GLU A 85 -3.51 24.57 3.09
N PHE A 86 -4.59 23.87 3.48
CA PHE A 86 -5.95 24.06 2.95
C PHE A 86 -6.86 24.92 3.85
N GLU A 87 -6.42 25.30 5.05
CA GLU A 87 -7.08 26.33 5.87
C GLU A 87 -6.61 27.72 5.40
N ILE A 88 -7.24 28.24 4.33
CA ILE A 88 -7.17 29.65 3.90
C ILE A 88 -8.32 30.41 4.55
#